data_AF-A0A3B8TRU6-F1
#
_entry.id   AF-A0A3B8TRU6-F1
#
_cell.length_a   1.000
_cell.length_b   1.000
_cell.length_c   1.000
_cell.angle_alpha   90.00
_cell.angle_beta   90.00
_cell.angle_gamma   90.00
#
_symmetry.space_group_name_H-M   'P 1'
#
loop_
_entity.id
_entity.type
_entity.pdbx_description
1 polymer ?
#
loop_
_entity_poly.entity_id
_entity_poly.type
_entity_poly.pdbx_seq_one_letter_code
_entity_poly.pdbx_strand_id
1 'polypeptide(L)'
;MAEFLRLPRMSDTMEEGVIASIAIKVGDNLNPGDLIGEVETDKAAMDWESDQEGVVLHIIAGEGNAIPVNGRVAILGEEGESFEELLNSAESEAPSTSAEQPPAPEVAKPTAEISAPAPSGKELSPAPQSQSTTSKDDGRIKASPLARKMAEDFKVNLSNVQGSGEDGRIVKRDVEAHAANPVPTVNKVFTAALEARDERVSMMRKTIAKRLSESKFTAPHFYL
;
A
#
# COMPACT_ATOMS: atom_id res chain seq x y z
N MET A 1 -39.37 20.45 13.56
CA MET A 1 -39.29 20.37 12.09
C MET A 1 -37.86 19.97 11.77
N ALA A 2 -37.68 18.82 11.15
CA ALA A 2 -36.34 18.31 10.87
C ALA A 2 -35.57 19.25 9.92
N GLU A 3 -34.37 19.63 10.32
CA GLU A 3 -33.47 20.54 9.59
C GLU A 3 -32.22 19.78 9.14
N PHE A 4 -31.66 20.19 7.99
CA PHE A 4 -30.39 19.64 7.53
C PHE A 4 -29.23 20.30 8.26
N LEU A 5 -28.43 19.48 8.96
CA LEU A 5 -27.10 19.87 9.40
C LEU A 5 -26.20 20.00 8.17
N ARG A 6 -25.71 21.21 7.92
CA ARG A 6 -24.87 21.51 6.77
C ARG A 6 -23.43 21.75 7.19
N LEU A 7 -22.49 21.37 6.34
CA LEU A 7 -21.07 21.64 6.58
C LEU A 7 -20.81 23.16 6.49
N PRO A 8 -20.39 23.83 7.58
CA PRO A 8 -20.07 25.24 7.54
C PRO A 8 -18.76 25.48 6.79
N ARG A 9 -18.58 26.72 6.33
CA ARG A 9 -17.33 27.12 5.69
C ARG A 9 -16.26 27.36 6.76
N MET A 10 -15.30 26.44 6.86
CA MET A 10 -14.20 26.52 7.83
C MET A 10 -13.00 27.34 7.33
N SER A 11 -12.95 27.70 6.04
CA SER A 11 -11.91 28.59 5.48
C SER A 11 -12.41 29.45 4.31
N ASP A 12 -11.85 30.65 4.17
CA ASP A 12 -12.12 31.57 3.06
C ASP A 12 -11.81 31.00 1.66
N THR A 13 -11.11 29.87 1.56
CA THR A 13 -10.81 29.22 0.27
C THR A 13 -11.38 27.81 0.15
N MET A 14 -12.22 27.38 1.10
CA MET A 14 -12.77 26.04 1.14
C MET A 14 -13.96 25.89 0.18
N GLU A 15 -13.91 24.88 -0.68
CA GLU A 15 -15.01 24.48 -1.58
C GLU A 15 -15.65 23.16 -1.14
N GLU A 16 -14.85 22.21 -0.66
CA GLU A 16 -15.26 20.90 -0.13
C GLU A 16 -14.43 20.54 1.12
N GLY A 17 -14.99 19.72 2.01
CA GLY A 17 -14.33 19.16 3.19
C GLY A 17 -14.58 17.66 3.30
N VAL A 18 -13.60 16.91 3.81
CA VAL A 18 -13.76 15.48 4.07
C VAL A 18 -13.98 15.27 5.56
N ILE A 19 -15.00 14.51 5.93
CA ILE A 19 -15.19 14.13 7.33
C ILE A 19 -14.10 13.11 7.68
N ALA A 20 -13.15 13.47 8.53
CA ALA A 20 -12.08 12.57 8.97
C ALA A 20 -12.60 11.57 10.01
N SER A 21 -13.40 12.05 10.97
CA SER A 21 -14.02 11.22 12.00
C SER A 21 -15.38 11.80 12.41
N ILE A 22 -16.31 10.94 12.80
CA ILE A 22 -17.62 11.32 13.36
C ILE A 22 -17.65 10.94 14.83
N ALA A 23 -17.90 11.92 15.69
CA ALA A 23 -18.03 11.73 17.13
C ALA A 23 -19.47 11.43 17.59
N ILE A 24 -20.47 11.71 16.74
CA ILE A 24 -21.90 11.58 17.04
C ILE A 24 -22.52 10.29 16.48
N LYS A 25 -23.60 9.82 17.10
CA LYS A 25 -24.38 8.66 16.62
C LYS A 25 -25.83 9.05 16.32
N VAL A 26 -26.49 8.22 15.53
CA VAL A 26 -27.94 8.34 15.29
C VAL A 26 -28.67 8.14 16.62
N GLY A 27 -29.51 9.12 16.98
CA GLY A 27 -30.24 9.19 18.24
C GLY A 27 -29.58 10.04 19.33
N ASP A 28 -28.36 10.56 19.10
CA ASP A 28 -27.72 11.44 20.08
C ASP A 28 -28.35 12.84 20.06
N ASN A 29 -28.44 13.46 21.24
CA ASN A 29 -28.89 14.84 21.39
C ASN A 29 -27.68 15.78 21.28
N LEU A 30 -27.73 16.71 20.33
CA LEU A 30 -26.71 17.71 20.08
C LEU A 30 -27.14 19.06 20.64
N ASN A 31 -26.22 19.71 21.33
CA ASN A 31 -26.33 21.10 21.78
C ASN A 31 -25.30 21.98 21.06
N PRO A 32 -25.50 23.31 21.06
CA PRO A 32 -24.49 24.24 20.56
C PRO A 32 -23.16 24.08 21.31
N GLY A 33 -22.07 23.84 20.59
CA GLY A 33 -20.74 23.56 21.11
C GLY A 33 -20.39 22.08 21.28
N ASP A 34 -21.33 21.16 21.02
CA ASP A 34 -21.02 19.72 21.05
C ASP A 34 -20.21 19.31 19.81
N LEU A 35 -19.22 18.44 20.00
CA LEU A 35 -18.34 17.97 18.92
C LEU A 35 -19.08 17.01 17.99
N ILE A 36 -19.26 17.39 16.73
CA ILE A 36 -19.85 16.54 15.69
C ILE A 36 -18.80 15.57 15.13
N GLY A 37 -17.58 16.06 14.92
CA GLY A 37 -16.49 15.28 14.34
C GLY A 37 -15.32 16.14 13.88
N GLU A 38 -14.34 15.52 13.25
CA GLU A 38 -13.17 16.21 12.68
C GLU A 38 -13.33 16.33 11.17
N VAL A 39 -13.10 17.52 10.61
CA VAL A 39 -13.18 17.79 9.17
C VAL A 39 -11.80 18.09 8.63
N GLU A 40 -11.32 17.27 7.68
CA GLU A 40 -10.12 17.52 6.91
C GLU A 40 -10.40 18.53 5.78
N THR A 41 -9.73 19.67 5.84
CA THR A 41 -9.80 20.73 4.82
C THR A 41 -8.54 20.73 3.93
N ASP A 42 -8.43 21.73 3.05
CA ASP A 42 -7.25 21.94 2.21
C ASP A 42 -5.98 22.32 2.98
N LYS A 43 -6.14 22.84 4.21
CA LYS A 43 -5.04 23.40 5.02
C LYS A 43 -4.78 22.63 6.30
N ALA A 44 -5.83 22.18 6.97
CA ALA A 44 -5.75 21.53 8.26
C ALA A 44 -6.98 20.65 8.51
N ALA A 45 -6.83 19.67 9.39
CA ALA A 45 -7.98 19.07 10.03
C ALA A 45 -8.43 19.97 11.19
N MET A 46 -9.73 20.16 11.32
CA MET A 46 -10.33 21.01 12.35
C MET A 46 -11.49 20.28 13.01
N ASP A 47 -11.62 20.47 14.32
CA ASP A 47 -12.77 20.02 15.09
C ASP A 47 -14.01 20.82 14.65
N TRP A 48 -15.07 20.10 14.32
CA TRP A 48 -16.35 20.67 13.92
C TRP A 48 -17.35 20.51 15.07
N GLU A 49 -17.71 21.64 15.65
CA GLU A 49 -18.72 21.77 16.70
C GLU A 49 -20.09 22.08 16.10
N SER A 50 -21.15 21.64 16.78
CA SER A 50 -22.52 21.92 16.39
C SER A 50 -22.90 23.35 16.73
N ASP A 51 -23.46 24.08 15.77
CA ASP A 51 -24.13 25.36 16.01
C ASP A 51 -25.63 25.19 16.29
N GLN A 52 -26.17 23.98 16.04
CA GLN A 52 -27.59 23.67 16.09
C GLN A 52 -27.91 22.73 17.26
N GLU A 53 -29.12 22.87 17.82
CA GLU A 53 -29.67 21.99 18.84
C GLU A 53 -30.64 20.98 18.20
N GLY A 54 -30.58 19.71 18.60
CA GLY A 54 -31.54 18.70 18.14
C GLY A 54 -31.03 17.26 18.24
N VAL A 55 -31.92 16.31 18.00
CA VAL A 55 -31.58 14.88 17.98
C VAL A 55 -31.12 14.48 16.58
N VAL A 56 -30.01 13.74 16.47
CA VAL A 56 -29.50 13.21 15.21
C VAL A 56 -30.44 12.12 14.71
N LEU A 57 -31.28 12.43 13.73
CA LEU A 57 -32.22 11.46 13.15
C LEU A 57 -31.55 10.52 12.15
N HIS A 58 -30.63 11.06 11.34
CA HIS A 58 -29.88 10.29 10.35
C HIS A 58 -28.59 10.98 9.91
N ILE A 59 -27.54 10.20 9.65
CA ILE A 59 -26.26 10.69 9.12
C ILE A 59 -26.21 10.34 7.63
N ILE A 60 -26.22 11.36 6.77
CA ILE A 60 -26.21 11.23 5.30
C ILE A 60 -24.80 10.94 4.80
N ALA A 61 -23.79 11.61 5.38
CA ALA A 61 -22.40 11.47 4.97
C ALA A 61 -21.57 10.92 6.13
N GLY A 62 -21.08 9.69 5.96
CA GLY A 62 -20.21 9.02 6.92
C GLY A 62 -18.74 9.46 6.82
N GLU A 63 -17.91 8.87 7.68
CA GLU A 63 -16.46 9.09 7.70
C GLU A 63 -15.81 8.84 6.34
N GLY A 64 -14.86 9.70 5.99
CA GLY A 64 -14.17 9.72 4.72
C GLY A 64 -14.99 10.28 3.56
N ASN A 65 -16.23 10.74 3.71
CA ASN A 65 -16.94 11.34 2.58
C ASN A 65 -16.54 12.79 2.36
N ALA A 66 -16.37 13.18 1.09
CA ALA A 66 -16.14 14.56 0.69
C ALA A 66 -17.49 15.26 0.48
N ILE A 67 -17.68 16.40 1.14
CA ILE A 67 -18.93 17.15 1.17
C ILE A 67 -18.62 18.59 0.77
N PRO A 68 -19.37 19.19 -0.17
CA PRO A 68 -19.21 20.59 -0.51
C PRO A 68 -19.61 21.50 0.66
N VAL A 69 -19.09 22.73 0.70
CA VAL A 69 -19.54 23.73 1.66
C VAL A 69 -21.06 23.95 1.52
N ASN A 70 -21.77 24.02 2.65
CA ASN A 70 -23.24 23.99 2.76
C ASN A 70 -23.91 22.69 2.31
N GLY A 71 -23.13 21.64 2.03
CA GLY A 71 -23.63 20.30 1.74
C GLY A 71 -24.27 19.67 2.97
N ARG A 72 -25.21 18.75 2.74
CA ARG A 72 -26.02 18.11 3.79
C ARG A 72 -25.22 16.97 4.42
N VAL A 73 -25.08 16.98 5.73
CA VAL A 73 -24.28 15.99 6.48
C VAL A 73 -25.15 15.07 7.31
N ALA A 74 -26.10 15.64 8.04
CA ALA A 74 -27.04 14.89 8.87
C ALA A 74 -28.40 15.59 8.88
N ILE A 75 -29.40 14.89 9.38
CA ILE A 75 -30.75 15.40 9.63
C ILE A 75 -30.90 15.50 11.14
N LEU A 76 -31.16 16.71 11.64
CA LEU A 76 -31.46 17.02 13.03
C LEU A 76 -32.96 17.23 13.19
N GLY A 77 -33.55 16.80 14.29
CA GLY A 77 -34.97 17.07 14.57
C GLY A 77 -35.40 16.64 15.97
N GLU A 78 -36.71 16.65 16.22
CA GLU A 78 -37.27 16.14 17.48
C GLU A 78 -37.50 14.62 17.44
N GLU A 79 -37.53 14.00 18.62
CA GLU A 79 -37.65 12.55 18.78
C GLU A 79 -39.00 12.04 18.20
N GLY A 80 -38.96 11.46 16.99
CA GLY A 80 -40.12 10.90 16.30
C GLY A 80 -40.65 11.67 15.09
N GLU A 81 -39.94 12.71 14.60
CA GLU A 81 -40.31 13.39 13.35
C GLU A 81 -39.97 12.56 12.10
N SER A 82 -40.83 12.58 11.07
CA SER A 82 -40.62 11.88 9.79
C SER A 82 -39.44 12.48 9.00
N PHE A 83 -38.30 11.80 9.03
CA PHE A 83 -37.11 12.11 8.22
C PHE A 83 -37.14 11.47 6.83
N GLU A 84 -38.09 10.57 6.54
CA GLU A 84 -38.15 9.78 5.30
C GLU A 84 -38.35 10.64 4.03
N GLU A 85 -39.06 11.78 4.12
CA GLU A 85 -39.24 12.71 2.98
C GLU A 85 -37.96 13.52 2.70
N LEU A 86 -37.19 13.82 3.75
CA LEU A 86 -35.90 14.52 3.66
C LEU A 86 -34.77 13.58 3.20
N LEU A 87 -34.83 12.30 3.60
CA LEU A 87 -33.90 11.27 3.16
C LEU A 87 -34.06 11.00 1.65
N ASN A 88 -35.29 10.83 1.15
CA ASN A 88 -35.55 10.68 -0.29
C ASN A 88 -35.11 11.91 -1.10
N SER A 89 -35.22 13.12 -0.52
CA SER A 89 -34.70 14.36 -1.12
C SER A 89 -33.18 14.54 -0.99
N ALA A 90 -32.51 13.73 -0.16
CA ALA A 90 -31.06 13.69 -0.02
C ALA A 90 -30.44 12.62 -0.94
N GLU A 91 -31.14 11.50 -1.13
CA GLU A 91 -30.70 10.38 -1.98
C GLU A 91 -30.84 10.70 -3.48
N SER A 92 -31.75 11.62 -3.84
CA SER A 92 -31.87 12.13 -5.21
C SER A 92 -30.79 13.15 -5.62
N GLU A 93 -29.91 13.56 -4.70
CA GLU A 93 -28.78 14.47 -4.96
C GLU A 93 -27.45 13.86 -4.48
N ALA A 94 -27.40 12.52 -4.33
CA ALA A 94 -26.13 11.82 -4.32
C ALA A 94 -25.51 11.97 -5.74
N PRO A 95 -24.28 12.49 -5.90
CA PRO A 95 -23.60 12.34 -7.16
C PRO A 95 -23.41 10.84 -7.36
N SER A 96 -24.14 10.29 -8.33
CA SER A 96 -23.85 8.98 -8.90
C SER A 96 -22.41 8.98 -9.40
N THR A 97 -21.48 8.56 -8.55
CA THR A 97 -20.27 7.89 -9.00
C THR A 97 -20.68 6.47 -9.39
N SER A 98 -21.51 6.41 -10.44
CA SER A 98 -21.63 5.23 -11.28
C SER A 98 -20.22 4.92 -11.75
N ALA A 99 -19.76 3.72 -11.40
CA ALA A 99 -18.52 3.15 -11.88
C ALA A 99 -18.61 2.99 -13.40
N GLU A 100 -18.32 4.06 -14.13
CA GLU A 100 -18.02 4.00 -15.55
C GLU A 100 -16.52 3.70 -15.68
N GLN A 101 -16.27 2.41 -15.73
CA GLN A 101 -15.03 1.79 -16.19
C GLN A 101 -14.47 2.55 -17.40
N PRO A 102 -13.32 3.24 -17.28
CA PRO A 102 -12.69 3.83 -18.45
C PRO A 102 -12.21 2.69 -19.37
N PRO A 103 -12.47 2.77 -20.69
CA PRO A 103 -11.94 1.81 -21.63
C PRO A 103 -10.41 1.89 -21.63
N ALA A 104 -9.79 0.71 -21.67
CA ALA A 104 -8.36 0.50 -21.69
C ALA A 104 -7.68 1.38 -22.75
N PRO A 105 -6.64 2.17 -22.41
CA PRO A 105 -5.82 2.82 -23.41
C PRO A 105 -4.87 1.78 -24.03
N GLU A 106 -5.04 1.66 -25.34
CA GLU A 106 -4.21 0.94 -26.28
C GLU A 106 -2.74 1.39 -26.23
N VAL A 107 -1.88 0.42 -26.45
CA VAL A 107 -0.43 0.44 -26.33
C VAL A 107 0.19 1.45 -27.30
N ALA A 108 0.94 2.41 -26.77
CA ALA A 108 1.93 3.17 -27.53
C ALA A 108 3.27 3.15 -26.80
N LYS A 109 4.21 2.33 -27.31
CA LYS A 109 5.64 2.42 -27.00
C LYS A 109 6.14 3.83 -27.34
N PRO A 110 7.03 4.39 -26.51
CA PRO A 110 8.32 4.75 -27.07
C PRO A 110 9.50 4.24 -26.23
N THR A 111 10.45 3.68 -26.96
CA THR A 111 11.88 3.65 -26.64
C THR A 111 12.35 4.96 -26.04
N ALA A 112 13.02 4.88 -24.89
CA ALA A 112 14.03 5.84 -24.46
C ALA A 112 15.01 5.14 -23.51
N GLU A 113 16.12 4.74 -24.10
CA GLU A 113 17.36 4.30 -23.48
C GLU A 113 18.00 5.49 -22.76
N ILE A 114 18.12 5.43 -21.43
CA ILE A 114 18.97 6.36 -20.67
C ILE A 114 19.73 5.54 -19.62
N SER A 115 21.00 5.30 -19.95
CA SER A 115 22.06 4.92 -19.02
C SER A 115 22.25 6.01 -17.96
N ALA A 116 22.29 5.62 -16.69
CA ALA A 116 22.89 6.44 -15.64
C ALA A 116 23.74 5.55 -14.68
N PRO A 117 24.93 6.02 -14.29
CA PRO A 117 25.99 5.19 -13.70
C PRO A 117 25.81 4.98 -12.20
N ALA A 118 26.32 3.84 -11.74
CA ALA A 118 26.46 3.47 -10.33
C ALA A 118 27.50 4.34 -9.61
N PRO A 119 27.27 4.73 -8.34
CA PRO A 119 28.33 5.01 -7.41
C PRO A 119 28.55 3.82 -6.47
N SER A 120 29.80 3.37 -6.48
CA SER A 120 30.41 2.48 -5.50
C SER A 120 30.44 3.14 -4.12
N GLY A 121 29.98 2.44 -3.10
CA GLY A 121 30.06 2.85 -1.69
C GLY A 121 30.40 1.64 -0.83
N LYS A 122 31.60 1.65 -0.26
CA LYS A 122 32.26 0.55 0.44
C LYS A 122 32.57 1.00 1.87
N GLU A 123 31.95 0.40 2.88
CA GLU A 123 32.41 0.34 4.29
C GLU A 123 31.51 -0.64 5.05
N LEU A 124 31.97 -1.86 5.34
CA LEU A 124 32.67 -2.30 6.57
C LEU A 124 31.81 -2.21 7.84
N SER A 125 31.32 -3.38 8.27
CA SER A 125 30.89 -3.65 9.65
C SER A 125 31.70 -4.86 10.18
N PRO A 126 32.02 -4.92 11.49
CA PRO A 126 33.03 -5.82 12.04
C PRO A 126 32.50 -7.23 12.35
N ALA A 127 33.42 -8.21 12.29
CA ALA A 127 33.23 -9.59 12.78
C ALA A 127 33.30 -9.63 14.33
N PRO A 128 32.79 -10.69 15.02
CA PRO A 128 33.50 -11.99 15.02
C PRO A 128 32.63 -13.28 15.14
N GLN A 129 33.20 -14.37 14.60
CA GLN A 129 33.17 -15.78 15.08
C GLN A 129 31.82 -16.54 15.11
N SER A 130 31.69 -17.82 14.75
CA SER A 130 32.59 -18.90 14.30
C SER A 130 31.69 -20.05 13.82
N GLN A 131 32.05 -20.74 12.74
CA GLN A 131 32.07 -22.22 12.70
C GLN A 131 32.73 -22.68 11.39
N SER A 132 33.91 -23.25 11.57
CA SER A 132 34.78 -23.88 10.58
C SER A 132 34.36 -25.32 10.31
N THR A 133 34.28 -25.70 9.04
CA THR A 133 34.57 -27.02 8.42
C THR A 133 34.08 -26.89 6.96
N THR A 134 34.79 -27.17 5.86
CA THR A 134 36.05 -27.84 5.57
C THR A 134 36.48 -27.39 4.16
N SER A 135 37.77 -27.11 3.98
CA SER A 135 38.55 -27.26 2.74
C SER A 135 37.94 -26.74 1.43
N LYS A 136 38.10 -25.43 1.20
CA LYS A 136 38.12 -24.83 -0.13
C LYS A 136 39.53 -25.05 -0.70
N ASP A 137 39.74 -26.21 -1.31
CA ASP A 137 40.95 -26.57 -2.05
C ASP A 137 40.53 -26.85 -3.50
N ASP A 138 41.06 -26.07 -4.43
CA ASP A 138 40.92 -26.11 -5.90
C ASP A 138 39.62 -26.65 -6.51
N GLY A 139 39.00 -25.90 -7.42
CA GLY A 139 37.71 -26.21 -8.09
C GLY A 139 37.63 -27.53 -8.89
N ARG A 140 38.59 -28.44 -8.74
CA ARG A 140 38.58 -29.82 -9.24
C ARG A 140 38.08 -30.77 -8.15
N ILE A 141 36.84 -31.23 -8.32
CA ILE A 141 36.23 -32.27 -7.47
C ILE A 141 37.13 -33.52 -7.46
N LYS A 142 37.64 -33.86 -6.26
CA LYS A 142 38.46 -35.05 -6.02
C LYS A 142 37.54 -36.28 -6.03
N ALA A 143 37.29 -36.84 -7.21
CA ALA A 143 36.50 -38.06 -7.38
C ALA A 143 37.37 -39.19 -7.95
N SER A 144 37.13 -40.43 -7.50
CA SER A 144 37.75 -41.60 -8.12
C SER A 144 37.24 -41.77 -9.57
N PRO A 145 38.05 -42.30 -10.51
CA PRO A 145 37.62 -42.47 -11.91
C PRO A 145 36.33 -43.30 -12.05
N LEU A 146 36.16 -44.29 -11.18
CA LEU A 146 34.98 -45.14 -11.15
C LEU A 146 33.74 -44.39 -10.62
N ALA A 147 33.89 -43.55 -9.58
CA ALA A 147 32.81 -42.70 -9.09
C ALA A 147 32.37 -41.66 -10.12
N ARG A 148 33.29 -41.10 -10.91
CA ARG A 148 32.96 -40.15 -11.99
C ARG A 148 32.09 -40.81 -13.07
N LYS A 149 32.48 -42.01 -13.52
CA LYS A 149 31.70 -42.79 -14.50
C LYS A 149 30.29 -43.13 -13.96
N MET A 150 30.20 -43.57 -12.71
CA MET A 150 28.91 -43.88 -12.09
C MET A 150 28.04 -42.63 -11.90
N ALA A 151 28.62 -41.48 -11.57
CA ALA A 151 27.86 -40.24 -11.41
C ALA A 151 27.26 -39.77 -12.75
N GLU A 152 27.97 -39.99 -13.87
CA GLU A 152 27.43 -39.77 -15.22
C GLU A 152 26.26 -40.74 -15.52
N ASP A 153 26.42 -42.03 -15.20
CA ASP A 153 25.39 -43.06 -15.42
C ASP A 153 24.12 -42.79 -14.58
N PHE A 154 24.28 -42.39 -13.31
CA PHE A 154 23.19 -42.10 -12.37
C PHE A 154 22.71 -40.64 -12.39
N LYS A 155 23.28 -39.78 -13.26
CA LYS A 155 23.00 -38.33 -13.36
C LYS A 155 23.11 -37.58 -12.02
N VAL A 156 24.06 -37.97 -11.17
CA VAL A 156 24.32 -37.36 -9.86
C VAL A 156 25.33 -36.23 -10.01
N ASN A 157 25.04 -35.05 -9.43
CA ASN A 157 26.00 -33.96 -9.39
C ASN A 157 27.03 -34.20 -8.28
N LEU A 158 28.29 -34.47 -8.67
CA LEU A 158 29.39 -34.75 -7.75
C LEU A 158 29.69 -33.61 -6.75
N SER A 159 29.23 -32.39 -7.01
CA SER A 159 29.43 -31.24 -6.11
C SER A 159 28.57 -31.33 -4.84
N ASN A 160 27.49 -32.10 -4.90
CA ASN A 160 26.54 -32.28 -3.80
C ASN A 160 26.76 -33.60 -3.04
N VAL A 161 27.76 -34.39 -3.48
CA VAL A 161 28.10 -35.69 -2.87
C VAL A 161 29.27 -35.50 -1.93
N GLN A 162 29.07 -35.81 -0.65
CA GLN A 162 30.14 -35.80 0.34
C GLN A 162 31.04 -37.03 0.14
N GLY A 163 32.33 -36.81 -0.11
CA GLY A 163 33.31 -37.87 -0.32
C GLY A 163 33.79 -38.49 0.99
N SER A 164 33.73 -39.81 1.09
CA SER A 164 34.15 -40.56 2.28
C SER A 164 35.51 -41.26 2.13
N GLY A 165 36.18 -41.11 0.98
CA GLY A 165 37.51 -41.69 0.70
C GLY A 165 38.68 -40.93 1.34
N GLU A 166 39.89 -41.49 1.20
CA GLU A 166 41.16 -40.86 1.59
C GLU A 166 41.28 -39.45 0.99
N ASP A 167 41.64 -38.47 1.82
CA ASP A 167 41.65 -37.03 1.50
C ASP A 167 40.30 -36.41 1.05
N GLY A 168 39.16 -37.00 1.47
CA GLY A 168 37.82 -36.51 1.11
C GLY A 168 37.40 -36.84 -0.32
N ARG A 169 38.01 -37.87 -0.92
CA ARG A 169 37.72 -38.30 -2.29
C ARG A 169 36.36 -38.98 -2.39
N ILE A 170 35.58 -38.65 -3.43
CA ILE A 170 34.30 -39.30 -3.72
C ILE A 170 34.56 -40.71 -4.26
N VAL A 171 34.06 -41.72 -3.55
CA VAL A 171 34.15 -43.15 -3.93
C VAL A 171 32.80 -43.67 -4.41
N LYS A 172 32.80 -44.88 -5.00
CA LYS A 172 31.59 -45.54 -5.53
C LYS A 172 30.41 -45.49 -4.55
N ARG A 173 30.68 -45.79 -3.28
CA ARG A 173 29.66 -45.88 -2.22
C ARG A 173 28.92 -44.56 -2.01
N ASP A 174 29.62 -43.44 -2.15
CA ASP A 174 29.05 -42.12 -1.90
C ASP A 174 28.08 -41.72 -3.02
N VAL A 175 28.44 -42.03 -4.28
CA VAL A 175 27.58 -41.81 -5.45
C VAL A 175 26.34 -42.71 -5.39
N GLU A 176 26.52 -43.97 -5.02
CA GLU A 176 25.42 -44.94 -4.88
C GLU A 176 24.47 -44.56 -3.72
N ALA A 177 25.02 -44.11 -2.59
CA ALA A 177 24.22 -43.62 -1.46
C ALA A 177 23.43 -42.35 -1.80
N HIS A 178 24.05 -41.41 -2.53
CA HIS A 178 23.38 -40.19 -2.97
C HIS A 178 22.34 -40.44 -4.08
N ALA A 179 22.59 -41.43 -4.95
CA ALA A 179 21.62 -41.88 -5.95
C ALA A 179 20.42 -42.61 -5.30
N ALA A 180 20.66 -43.38 -4.23
CA ALA A 180 19.62 -44.09 -3.50
C ALA A 180 18.74 -43.15 -2.64
N ASN A 181 19.32 -42.09 -2.09
CA ASN A 181 18.63 -41.06 -1.32
C ASN A 181 18.95 -39.67 -1.87
N PRO A 182 18.26 -39.23 -2.95
CA PRO A 182 18.42 -37.87 -3.46
C PRO A 182 17.87 -36.89 -2.41
N VAL A 183 18.77 -36.19 -1.72
CA VAL A 183 18.36 -35.10 -0.83
C VAL A 183 17.87 -33.95 -1.71
N PRO A 184 16.61 -33.51 -1.60
CA PRO A 184 16.08 -32.46 -2.46
C PRO A 184 16.90 -31.18 -2.25
N THR A 185 17.55 -30.72 -3.32
CA THR A 185 18.24 -29.42 -3.34
C THR A 185 17.17 -28.34 -3.32
N VAL A 186 16.83 -27.84 -2.13
CA VAL A 186 15.95 -26.68 -1.97
C VAL A 186 16.75 -25.43 -2.33
N ASN A 187 16.76 -25.08 -3.62
CA ASN A 187 17.14 -23.74 -4.03
C ASN A 187 16.07 -22.78 -3.52
N LYS A 188 16.35 -22.12 -2.40
CA LYS A 188 15.48 -21.11 -1.81
C LYS A 188 15.57 -19.85 -2.66
N VAL A 189 14.73 -19.79 -3.69
CA VAL A 189 14.52 -18.56 -4.46
C VAL A 189 13.74 -17.60 -3.56
N PHE A 190 14.39 -16.55 -3.09
CA PHE A 190 13.72 -15.45 -2.41
C PHE A 190 13.00 -14.59 -3.45
N THR A 191 11.74 -14.89 -3.71
CA THR A 191 10.82 -13.92 -4.30
C THR A 191 10.28 -13.06 -3.17
N ALA A 192 10.86 -11.88 -2.96
CA ALA A 192 10.24 -10.87 -2.11
C ALA A 192 8.92 -10.45 -2.78
N ALA A 193 7.80 -10.94 -2.27
CA ALA A 193 6.48 -10.46 -2.67
C ALA A 193 6.36 -9.02 -2.17
N LEU A 194 6.46 -8.05 -3.08
CA LEU A 194 6.19 -6.66 -2.77
C LEU A 194 4.66 -6.53 -2.64
N GLU A 195 4.14 -6.60 -1.43
CA GLU A 195 2.72 -6.34 -1.18
C GLU A 195 2.45 -4.86 -1.47
N ALA A 196 1.74 -4.59 -2.57
CA ALA A 196 1.25 -3.27 -2.87
C ALA A 196 0.22 -2.85 -1.81
N ARG A 197 0.42 -1.69 -1.19
CA ARG A 197 -0.51 -1.10 -0.23
C ARG A 197 -1.20 0.07 -0.90
N ASP A 198 -2.51 0.02 -0.95
CA ASP A 198 -3.32 1.17 -1.32
C ASP A 198 -3.62 2.00 -0.07
N GLU A 199 -3.26 3.29 -0.13
CA GLU A 199 -3.55 4.27 0.91
C GLU A 199 -4.39 5.40 0.30
N ARG A 200 -5.38 5.87 1.06
CA ARG A 200 -6.25 6.94 0.61
C ARG A 200 -5.47 8.26 0.53
N VAL A 201 -5.64 8.99 -0.57
CA VAL A 201 -5.05 10.32 -0.73
C VAL A 201 -5.80 11.34 0.12
N SER A 202 -5.05 12.06 0.97
CA SER A 202 -5.57 13.14 1.81
C SER A 202 -6.02 14.35 0.99
N MET A 203 -6.92 15.16 1.54
CA MET A 203 -7.43 16.37 0.88
C MET A 203 -6.35 17.43 0.70
N MET A 204 -5.52 17.64 1.72
CA MET A 204 -4.36 18.53 1.61
C MET A 204 -3.44 18.09 0.46
N ARG A 205 -3.17 16.78 0.33
CA ARG A 205 -2.34 16.25 -0.76
C ARG A 205 -2.99 16.45 -2.13
N LYS A 206 -4.32 16.27 -2.23
CA LYS A 206 -5.09 16.52 -3.47
C LYS A 206 -4.97 17.98 -3.91
N THR A 207 -5.13 18.93 -3.00
CA THR A 207 -5.01 20.38 -3.30
C THR A 207 -3.59 20.77 -3.69
N ILE A 208 -2.58 20.27 -2.99
CA ILE A 208 -1.17 20.50 -3.34
C ILE A 208 -0.88 19.96 -4.74
N ALA A 209 -1.31 18.73 -5.06
CA ALA A 209 -1.10 18.14 -6.36
C ALA A 209 -1.77 18.97 -7.48
N LYS A 210 -2.99 19.46 -7.26
CA LYS A 210 -3.70 20.34 -8.21
C LYS A 210 -2.90 21.63 -8.45
N ARG A 211 -2.49 22.35 -7.40
CA ARG A 211 -1.73 23.61 -7.54
C ARG A 211 -0.36 23.42 -8.16
N LEU A 212 0.37 22.37 -7.80
CA LEU A 212 1.66 22.04 -8.40
C LEU A 212 1.51 21.70 -9.88
N SER A 213 0.46 20.96 -10.24
CA SER A 213 0.17 20.62 -11.64
C SER A 213 -0.18 21.87 -12.44
N GLU A 214 -1.09 22.72 -11.93
CA GLU A 214 -1.45 24.00 -12.56
C GLU A 214 -0.22 24.88 -12.78
N SER A 215 0.64 25.02 -11.77
CA SER A 215 1.89 25.77 -11.88
C SER A 215 2.82 25.16 -12.94
N LYS A 216 3.08 23.84 -12.86
CA LYS A 216 4.04 23.14 -13.72
C LYS A 216 3.62 23.13 -15.19
N PHE A 217 2.33 22.98 -15.47
CA PHE A 217 1.82 22.86 -16.83
C PHE A 217 1.44 24.21 -17.46
N THR A 218 1.18 25.26 -16.66
CA THR A 218 0.77 26.57 -17.19
C THR A 218 1.94 27.55 -17.30
N ALA A 219 2.94 27.47 -16.41
CA ALA A 219 4.08 28.39 -16.42
C ALA A 219 5.35 27.77 -17.05
N PRO A 220 6.12 28.51 -17.87
CA PRO A 220 7.42 28.05 -18.36
C PRO A 220 8.45 28.02 -17.21
N HIS A 221 9.19 26.92 -17.07
CA HIS A 221 10.21 26.75 -16.03
C HIS A 221 11.59 26.69 -16.67
N PHE A 222 12.53 27.53 -16.22
CA PHE A 222 13.95 27.45 -16.55
C PHE A 222 14.76 27.53 -15.25
N TYR A 223 15.88 26.81 -15.20
CA TYR A 223 16.80 26.77 -14.06
C TYR A 223 18.15 27.37 -14.51
N LEU A 224 18.72 28.27 -13.71
CA LEU A 224 20.01 28.95 -13.96
C LEU A 224 21.11 28.37 -13.07
#